data_AF-A0A0Q7FH19-F1
#
_entry.id   AF-A0A0Q7FH19-F1
#
_cell.length_a   1.000
_cell.length_b   1.000
_cell.length_c   1.000
_cell.angle_alpha   90.00
_cell.angle_beta   90.00
_cell.angle_gamma   90.00
#
_symmetry.space_group_name_H-M   'P 1'
#
loop_
_entity.id
_entity.type
_entity.pdbx_description
1 polymer ?
#
loop_
_entity_poly.entity_id
_entity_poly.type
_entity_poly.pdbx_seq_one_letter_code
_entity_poly.pdbx_strand_id
1 'polypeptide(L)'
;MKKVILLVAIVVFSTFGCSDELITVNPDASMSSASSAKSPASTSQWGDYNISVTVSPDGTVWTYTITRVKANAKDLSHFIIDLNNCGDQSATFGDIIWATVNGSPANLTPTEGSGTTCDPQSITTNFVKFDDLQAATSWVLVLKFDKGYSIDETTIAWIKAGTSCNQGTISGPGCPNEAYCSFSQGFFFANGAVNNGASQFWVNGLTIGGVTYTQAQGNNAWFIDRGPGGDQTMNGFFQLGAVRLSGVESEVAADAAIIEAYFTGINIFTTLVTTTGKHPYTYFNLPATSNGITKSQVIAAGGRIGTFIDANHCP
;
A
#
# COMPACT_ATOMS: atom_id res chain seq x y z
N MET A 1 28.34 -12.95 -38.75
CA MET A 1 27.96 -14.08 -39.62
C MET A 1 26.44 -14.14 -39.69
N LYS A 2 25.90 -14.31 -40.91
CA LYS A 2 24.47 -14.35 -41.24
C LYS A 2 23.74 -15.50 -40.53
N LYS A 3 22.45 -15.32 -40.21
CA LYS A 3 21.35 -16.19 -40.69
C LYS A 3 19.98 -15.55 -40.46
N VAL A 4 19.39 -15.12 -41.57
CA VAL A 4 17.97 -14.88 -41.79
C VAL A 4 17.29 -16.24 -41.95
N ILE A 5 16.17 -16.48 -41.28
CA ILE A 5 15.20 -17.50 -41.70
C ILE A 5 13.79 -16.89 -41.58
N LEU A 6 13.27 -16.58 -42.76
CA LEU A 6 11.88 -16.26 -43.08
C LEU A 6 11.08 -17.57 -43.11
N LEU A 7 9.90 -17.63 -42.50
CA LEU A 7 8.92 -18.66 -42.84
C LEU A 7 7.51 -18.08 -42.82
N VAL A 8 6.98 -17.96 -44.04
CA VAL A 8 5.60 -17.62 -44.41
C VAL A 8 4.76 -18.89 -44.31
N ALA A 9 3.58 -18.82 -43.70
CA ALA A 9 2.55 -19.83 -43.84
C ALA A 9 1.19 -19.17 -44.14
N ILE A 10 0.71 -19.44 -45.35
CA ILE A 10 -0.61 -19.12 -45.91
C ILE A 10 -1.51 -20.32 -45.68
N VAL A 11 -2.68 -20.17 -45.04
CA VAL A 11 -3.82 -21.11 -45.15
C VAL A 11 -5.14 -20.34 -44.93
N VAL A 12 -5.81 -19.92 -46.01
CA VAL A 12 -7.04 -20.48 -46.63
C VAL A 12 -8.36 -20.21 -45.87
N PHE A 13 -9.21 -19.42 -46.52
CA PHE A 13 -10.61 -19.13 -46.20
C PHE A 13 -11.52 -20.36 -46.33
N SER A 14 -12.49 -20.49 -45.43
CA SER A 14 -13.68 -21.34 -45.62
C SER A 14 -14.92 -20.53 -45.26
N THR A 15 -15.62 -20.03 -46.27
CA THR A 15 -16.95 -19.43 -46.13
C THR A 15 -17.99 -20.55 -46.13
N PHE A 16 -18.70 -20.74 -45.03
CA PHE A 16 -19.94 -21.54 -45.01
C PHE A 16 -21.10 -20.65 -45.48
N GLY A 17 -21.72 -21.02 -46.59
CA GLY A 17 -23.02 -20.49 -47.00
C GLY A 17 -24.12 -21.22 -46.26
N CYS A 18 -24.97 -20.47 -45.55
CA CYS A 18 -26.28 -20.96 -45.12
C CYS A 18 -27.23 -20.87 -46.31
N SER A 19 -27.87 -21.99 -46.63
CA SER A 19 -29.01 -22.05 -47.56
C SER A 19 -30.27 -21.69 -46.78
N ASP A 20 -30.99 -20.65 -47.22
CA ASP A 20 -32.32 -20.35 -46.73
C ASP A 20 -33.32 -21.37 -47.30
N GLU A 21 -33.75 -22.32 -46.47
CA GLU A 21 -34.87 -23.20 -46.76
C GLU A 21 -36.15 -22.53 -46.24
N LEU A 22 -37.05 -22.16 -47.16
CA LEU A 22 -38.38 -21.63 -46.84
C LEU A 22 -39.24 -22.75 -46.24
N ILE A 23 -39.32 -22.80 -44.92
CA ILE A 23 -40.31 -23.63 -44.21
C ILE A 23 -41.66 -22.92 -44.26
N THR A 24 -42.57 -23.45 -45.08
CA THR A 24 -43.98 -23.09 -45.08
C THR A 24 -44.65 -23.70 -43.85
N VAL A 25 -44.86 -22.90 -42.80
CA VAL A 25 -45.61 -23.34 -41.61
C VAL A 25 -47.09 -23.04 -41.81
N ASN A 26 -47.89 -24.10 -41.82
CA ASN A 26 -49.35 -24.12 -41.87
C ASN A 26 -49.92 -23.63 -40.51
N PRO A 27 -50.70 -22.53 -40.44
CA PRO A 27 -51.23 -22.04 -39.18
C PRO A 27 -52.60 -22.63 -38.93
N ASP A 28 -52.67 -23.89 -38.51
CA ASP A 28 -53.89 -24.42 -37.87
C ASP A 28 -53.56 -25.67 -37.05
N ALA A 29 -53.00 -25.44 -35.87
CA ALA A 29 -53.02 -26.39 -34.78
C ALA A 29 -53.18 -25.58 -33.48
N SER A 30 -54.41 -25.58 -32.97
CA SER A 30 -54.77 -25.03 -31.65
C SER A 30 -54.10 -25.85 -30.55
N MET A 31 -52.82 -25.55 -30.28
CA MET A 31 -52.17 -26.04 -29.06
C MET A 31 -52.63 -25.19 -27.89
N SER A 32 -53.33 -25.85 -26.98
CA SER A 32 -53.74 -25.32 -25.68
C SER A 32 -52.53 -24.76 -24.95
N SER A 33 -52.57 -23.47 -24.65
CA SER A 33 -51.57 -22.75 -23.88
C SER A 33 -51.60 -23.22 -22.43
N ALA A 34 -50.92 -24.35 -22.16
CA ALA A 34 -50.42 -24.62 -20.83
C ALA A 34 -49.38 -23.56 -20.51
N SER A 35 -49.77 -22.57 -19.70
CA SER A 35 -48.87 -21.61 -19.08
C SER A 35 -47.90 -22.38 -18.20
N SER A 36 -46.78 -22.81 -18.77
CA SER A 36 -45.61 -23.21 -18.01
C SER A 36 -45.25 -22.01 -17.13
N ALA A 37 -45.59 -22.12 -15.84
CA ALA A 37 -45.16 -21.16 -14.84
C ALA A 37 -43.67 -20.95 -15.03
N LYS A 38 -43.29 -19.72 -15.41
CA LYS A 38 -41.90 -19.33 -15.55
C LYS A 38 -41.24 -19.65 -14.22
N SER A 39 -40.31 -20.62 -14.19
CA SER A 39 -39.55 -20.93 -12.98
C SER A 39 -39.09 -19.61 -12.38
N PRO A 40 -39.30 -19.38 -11.06
CA PRO A 40 -38.93 -18.12 -10.45
C PRO A 40 -37.49 -17.82 -10.83
N ALA A 41 -37.26 -16.64 -11.39
CA ALA A 41 -35.92 -16.19 -11.74
C ALA A 41 -35.09 -16.28 -10.45
N SER A 42 -34.19 -17.26 -10.35
CA SER A 42 -33.42 -17.42 -9.12
C SER A 42 -32.42 -16.27 -9.06
N THR A 43 -32.75 -15.28 -8.24
CA THR A 43 -31.86 -14.19 -7.87
C THR A 43 -30.87 -14.73 -6.86
N SER A 44 -29.60 -14.37 -7.01
CA SER A 44 -28.59 -14.65 -5.99
C SER A 44 -28.49 -13.46 -5.06
N GLN A 45 -28.06 -13.69 -3.83
CA GLN A 45 -27.80 -12.67 -2.82
C GLN A 45 -26.34 -12.70 -2.39
N TRP A 46 -25.85 -11.62 -1.76
CA TRP A 46 -24.49 -11.57 -1.22
C TRP A 46 -24.16 -12.78 -0.32
N GLY A 47 -25.06 -13.09 0.64
CA GLY A 47 -24.90 -14.21 1.57
C GLY A 47 -25.05 -15.60 0.96
N ASP A 48 -25.26 -15.72 -0.35
CA ASP A 48 -25.21 -17.01 -1.05
C ASP A 48 -23.78 -17.43 -1.41
N TYR A 49 -22.80 -16.56 -1.12
CA TYR A 49 -21.38 -16.76 -1.33
C TYR A 49 -20.61 -16.51 -0.03
N ASN A 50 -19.56 -17.27 0.19
CA ASN A 50 -18.54 -16.99 1.19
C ASN A 50 -17.30 -16.43 0.49
N ILE A 51 -16.72 -15.35 1.00
CA ILE A 51 -15.52 -14.72 0.44
C ILE A 51 -14.46 -14.70 1.54
N SER A 52 -13.37 -15.42 1.34
CA SER A 52 -12.19 -15.37 2.21
C SER A 52 -11.03 -14.70 1.50
N VAL A 53 -10.29 -13.87 2.22
CA VAL A 53 -9.17 -13.10 1.67
C VAL A 53 -7.89 -13.48 2.41
N THR A 54 -6.81 -13.70 1.65
CA THR A 54 -5.46 -13.83 2.20
C THR A 54 -4.52 -12.87 1.50
N VAL A 55 -3.53 -12.35 2.23
CA VAL A 55 -2.58 -11.36 1.75
C VAL A 55 -1.16 -11.85 2.01
N SER A 56 -0.23 -11.64 1.08
CA SER A 56 1.18 -11.94 1.31
C SER A 56 1.76 -11.05 2.42
N PRO A 57 2.85 -11.47 3.09
CA PRO A 57 3.44 -10.69 4.19
C PRO A 57 3.87 -9.27 3.81
N ASP A 58 4.24 -9.05 2.55
CA ASP A 58 4.61 -7.73 2.02
C ASP A 58 3.40 -6.89 1.56
N GLY A 59 2.17 -7.43 1.62
CA GLY A 59 0.95 -6.74 1.20
C GLY A 59 0.74 -6.66 -0.32
N THR A 60 1.60 -7.30 -1.12
CA THR A 60 1.60 -7.11 -2.58
C THR A 60 0.70 -8.10 -3.34
N VAL A 61 0.45 -9.28 -2.78
CA VAL A 61 -0.37 -10.34 -3.39
C VAL A 61 -1.63 -10.55 -2.56
N TRP A 62 -2.78 -10.41 -3.23
CA TRP A 62 -4.10 -10.54 -2.65
C TRP A 62 -4.81 -11.74 -3.27
N THR A 63 -5.28 -12.68 -2.46
CA THR A 63 -6.01 -13.86 -2.92
C THR A 63 -7.42 -13.85 -2.34
N TYR A 64 -8.41 -13.78 -3.22
CA TYR A 64 -9.83 -13.86 -2.89
C TYR A 64 -10.33 -15.25 -3.29
N THR A 65 -10.82 -16.00 -2.31
CA THR A 65 -11.50 -17.28 -2.57
C THR A 65 -12.99 -17.09 -2.34
N ILE A 66 -13.76 -17.18 -3.43
CA ILE A 66 -15.22 -17.06 -3.39
C ILE A 66 -15.81 -18.45 -3.56
N THR A 67 -16.64 -18.89 -2.62
CA THR A 67 -17.30 -20.21 -2.67
C THR A 67 -18.80 -20.04 -2.58
N ARG A 68 -19.53 -20.72 -3.46
CA ARG A 68 -20.98 -20.76 -3.42
C ARG A 68 -21.44 -21.61 -2.23
N VAL A 69 -22.25 -21.05 -1.33
CA VAL A 69 -22.75 -21.77 -0.16
C VAL A 69 -24.16 -22.33 -0.35
N LYS A 70 -24.98 -21.73 -1.23
CA LYS A 70 -26.34 -22.23 -1.52
C LYS A 70 -26.42 -22.88 -2.91
N ALA A 71 -27.07 -24.04 -2.97
CA ALA A 71 -27.21 -24.82 -4.20
C ALA A 71 -27.97 -24.09 -5.33
N ASN A 72 -28.86 -23.15 -4.99
CA ASN A 72 -29.67 -22.39 -5.95
C ASN A 72 -29.04 -21.04 -6.36
N ALA A 73 -27.88 -20.67 -5.80
CA ALA A 73 -27.18 -19.47 -6.23
C ALA A 73 -26.63 -19.66 -7.65
N LYS A 74 -26.58 -18.59 -8.42
CA LYS A 74 -26.08 -18.60 -9.81
C LYS A 74 -24.55 -18.59 -9.85
N ASP A 75 -24.01 -18.92 -11.00
CA ASP A 75 -22.60 -18.68 -11.30
C ASP A 75 -22.29 -17.18 -11.28
N LEU A 76 -21.11 -16.82 -10.80
CA LEU A 76 -20.59 -15.46 -10.90
C LEU A 76 -20.26 -15.16 -12.36
N SER A 77 -20.66 -14.00 -12.84
CA SER A 77 -20.17 -13.46 -14.11
C SER A 77 -19.12 -12.36 -13.89
N HIS A 78 -19.24 -11.59 -12.80
CA HIS A 78 -18.26 -10.58 -12.43
C HIS A 78 -18.07 -10.50 -10.91
N PHE A 79 -16.89 -10.09 -10.51
CA PHE A 79 -16.56 -9.69 -9.15
C PHE A 79 -15.86 -8.34 -9.18
N ILE A 80 -16.35 -7.39 -8.40
CA ILE A 80 -15.88 -6.00 -8.39
C ILE A 80 -15.38 -5.67 -6.99
N ILE A 81 -14.23 -5.03 -6.89
CA ILE A 81 -13.62 -4.61 -5.63
C ILE A 81 -13.38 -3.10 -5.71
N ASP A 82 -13.91 -2.36 -4.74
CA ASP A 82 -13.56 -0.95 -4.55
C ASP A 82 -12.11 -0.85 -4.08
N LEU A 83 -11.31 -0.06 -4.77
CA LEU A 83 -9.93 0.18 -4.37
C LEU A 83 -9.77 1.48 -3.58
N ASN A 84 -10.82 2.32 -3.49
CA ASN A 84 -10.78 3.64 -2.87
C ASN A 84 -10.84 3.60 -1.32
N ASN A 85 -9.91 2.88 -0.70
CA ASN A 85 -9.90 2.63 0.74
C ASN A 85 -8.88 3.52 1.51
N CYS A 86 -8.11 4.37 0.81
CA CYS A 86 -7.12 5.27 1.42
C CYS A 86 -7.00 6.63 0.69
N GLY A 87 -8.11 7.17 0.18
CA GLY A 87 -8.12 8.45 -0.54
C GLY A 87 -7.14 8.47 -1.71
N ASP A 88 -6.32 9.53 -1.81
CA ASP A 88 -5.34 9.69 -2.90
C ASP A 88 -4.19 8.68 -2.89
N GLN A 89 -4.01 7.94 -1.78
CA GLN A 89 -3.00 6.88 -1.65
C GLN A 89 -3.56 5.48 -1.93
N SER A 90 -4.86 5.36 -2.17
CA SER A 90 -5.52 4.10 -2.52
C SER A 90 -4.80 3.37 -3.65
N ALA A 91 -4.83 2.03 -3.61
CA ALA A 91 -4.46 1.24 -4.77
C ALA A 91 -5.31 1.68 -5.98
N THR A 92 -4.74 1.68 -7.17
CA THR A 92 -5.44 1.98 -8.42
C THR A 92 -5.36 0.79 -9.37
N PHE A 93 -6.20 0.80 -10.42
CA PHE A 93 -6.09 -0.19 -11.49
C PHE A 93 -4.70 -0.21 -12.13
N GLY A 94 -4.01 0.94 -12.17
CA GLY A 94 -2.67 1.07 -12.73
C GLY A 94 -1.56 0.42 -11.89
N ASP A 95 -1.80 0.23 -10.59
CA ASP A 95 -0.85 -0.43 -9.68
C ASP A 95 -0.87 -1.97 -9.84
N ILE A 96 -1.84 -2.54 -10.58
CA ILE A 96 -1.96 -4.00 -10.77
C ILE A 96 -0.96 -4.47 -11.83
N ILE A 97 -0.01 -5.33 -11.44
CA ILE A 97 0.96 -5.95 -12.36
C ILE A 97 0.33 -7.11 -13.13
N TRP A 98 -0.37 -7.99 -12.42
CA TRP A 98 -1.04 -9.15 -13.01
C TRP A 98 -2.17 -9.65 -12.10
N ALA A 99 -3.10 -10.39 -12.70
CA ALA A 99 -4.12 -11.11 -11.96
C ALA A 99 -4.45 -12.46 -12.59
N THR A 100 -4.97 -13.39 -11.79
CA THR A 100 -5.46 -14.69 -12.26
C THR A 100 -6.83 -15.04 -11.71
N VAL A 101 -7.56 -15.87 -12.46
CA VAL A 101 -8.78 -16.57 -12.04
C VAL A 101 -8.53 -18.05 -12.19
N ASN A 102 -8.56 -18.80 -11.09
CA ASN A 102 -8.28 -20.24 -11.05
C ASN A 102 -6.94 -20.60 -11.74
N GLY A 103 -5.93 -19.75 -11.59
CA GLY A 103 -4.59 -19.93 -12.16
C GLY A 103 -4.40 -19.48 -13.61
N SER A 104 -5.48 -19.13 -14.32
CA SER A 104 -5.41 -18.54 -15.67
C SER A 104 -5.40 -17.02 -15.60
N PRO A 105 -4.77 -16.30 -16.55
CA PRO A 105 -4.80 -14.84 -16.57
C PRO A 105 -6.23 -14.29 -16.50
N ALA A 106 -6.46 -13.31 -15.62
CA ALA A 106 -7.77 -12.69 -15.45
C ALA A 106 -8.04 -11.66 -16.55
N ASN A 107 -9.31 -11.56 -16.97
CA ASN A 107 -9.80 -10.41 -17.73
C ASN A 107 -10.16 -9.30 -16.72
N LEU A 108 -9.35 -8.26 -16.63
CA LEU A 108 -9.59 -7.13 -15.71
C LEU A 108 -10.06 -5.89 -16.46
N THR A 109 -11.04 -5.19 -15.90
CA THR A 109 -11.50 -3.90 -16.45
C THR A 109 -11.70 -2.87 -15.34
N PRO A 110 -11.36 -1.58 -15.55
CA PRO A 110 -11.66 -0.49 -14.61
C PRO A 110 -13.04 0.15 -14.88
N THR A 111 -13.89 -0.52 -15.67
CA THR A 111 -15.23 -0.02 -16.02
C THR A 111 -16.26 -1.11 -15.80
N GLU A 112 -17.46 -0.74 -15.37
CA GLU A 112 -18.56 -1.70 -15.25
C GLU A 112 -18.95 -2.25 -16.63
N GLY A 113 -18.89 -1.41 -17.67
CA GLY A 113 -19.44 -1.72 -19.00
C GLY A 113 -20.94 -1.43 -19.06
N SER A 114 -21.60 -1.78 -20.17
CA SER A 114 -23.05 -1.63 -20.32
C SER A 114 -23.79 -2.91 -19.90
N GLY A 115 -24.95 -2.77 -19.26
CA GLY A 115 -25.84 -3.89 -18.97
C GLY A 115 -25.50 -4.72 -17.72
N THR A 116 -24.56 -4.26 -16.90
CA THR A 116 -24.42 -4.74 -15.53
C THR A 116 -25.26 -3.85 -14.60
N THR A 117 -25.87 -4.46 -13.59
CA THR A 117 -26.79 -3.78 -12.66
C THR A 117 -26.06 -3.47 -11.34
N CYS A 118 -24.74 -3.39 -11.36
CA CYS A 118 -23.90 -3.27 -10.18
C CYS A 118 -23.60 -1.83 -9.79
N ASP A 119 -23.64 -0.90 -10.75
CA ASP A 119 -23.42 0.55 -10.61
C ASP A 119 -22.40 0.94 -9.51
N PRO A 120 -21.18 0.35 -9.50
CA PRO A 120 -20.14 0.77 -8.56
C PRO A 120 -19.77 2.25 -8.76
N GLN A 121 -19.97 2.81 -9.96
CA GLN A 121 -19.72 4.21 -10.28
C GLN A 121 -20.56 5.20 -9.47
N SER A 122 -21.69 4.77 -8.91
CA SER A 122 -22.46 5.59 -7.97
C SER A 122 -21.74 5.83 -6.63
N ILE A 123 -20.74 5.00 -6.30
CA ILE A 123 -20.02 5.02 -5.01
C ILE A 123 -18.54 5.38 -5.22
N THR A 124 -17.88 4.80 -6.23
CA THR A 124 -16.44 4.91 -6.45
C THR A 124 -16.11 5.01 -7.93
N THR A 125 -15.07 5.78 -8.26
CA THR A 125 -14.47 5.81 -9.60
C THR A 125 -13.22 4.94 -9.70
N ASN A 126 -12.77 4.34 -8.58
CA ASN A 126 -11.53 3.58 -8.48
C ASN A 126 -11.83 2.15 -8.02
N PHE A 127 -12.04 1.25 -8.97
CA PHE A 127 -12.33 -0.15 -8.70
C PHE A 127 -11.65 -1.06 -9.72
N VAL A 128 -11.55 -2.34 -9.37
CA VAL A 128 -11.16 -3.41 -10.31
C VAL A 128 -12.33 -4.38 -10.46
N LYS A 129 -12.65 -4.73 -11.71
CA LYS A 129 -13.63 -5.77 -12.04
C LYS A 129 -12.91 -6.96 -12.67
N PHE A 130 -13.08 -8.12 -12.07
CA PHE A 130 -12.83 -9.41 -12.71
C PHE A 130 -14.01 -9.73 -13.62
N ASP A 131 -13.74 -9.76 -14.92
CA ASP A 131 -14.72 -10.00 -15.97
C ASP A 131 -14.73 -11.47 -16.42
N ASP A 132 -15.83 -11.88 -17.07
CA ASP A 132 -16.01 -13.20 -17.71
C ASP A 132 -15.69 -14.41 -16.83
N LEU A 133 -16.10 -14.35 -15.56
CA LEU A 133 -15.91 -15.46 -14.62
C LEU A 133 -16.65 -16.72 -15.12
N GLN A 134 -15.91 -17.80 -15.29
CA GLN A 134 -16.47 -19.07 -15.76
C GLN A 134 -17.32 -19.74 -14.67
N ALA A 135 -18.33 -20.51 -15.09
CA ALA A 135 -19.18 -21.27 -14.18
C ALA A 135 -18.37 -22.23 -13.30
N ALA A 136 -18.49 -22.08 -11.98
CA ALA A 136 -17.76 -22.88 -10.99
C ALA A 136 -18.45 -22.81 -9.63
N THR A 137 -18.19 -23.76 -8.73
CA THR A 137 -18.66 -23.67 -7.34
C THR A 137 -17.71 -22.87 -6.44
N SER A 138 -16.47 -22.66 -6.89
CA SER A 138 -15.44 -21.88 -6.22
C SER A 138 -14.58 -21.14 -7.25
N TRP A 139 -14.17 -19.92 -6.90
CA TRP A 139 -13.28 -19.08 -7.68
C TRP A 139 -12.12 -18.63 -6.81
N VAL A 140 -10.89 -18.83 -7.28
CA VAL A 140 -9.67 -18.31 -6.65
C VAL A 140 -9.15 -17.18 -7.53
N LEU A 141 -9.33 -15.96 -7.07
CA LEU A 141 -8.90 -14.74 -7.75
C LEU A 141 -7.63 -14.23 -7.09
N VAL A 142 -6.56 -14.03 -7.85
CA VAL A 142 -5.29 -13.53 -7.32
C VAL A 142 -4.95 -12.22 -8.01
N LEU A 143 -4.62 -11.18 -7.25
CA LEU A 143 -4.10 -9.89 -7.71
C LEU A 143 -2.69 -9.69 -7.19
N LYS A 144 -1.79 -9.19 -8.04
CA LYS A 144 -0.48 -8.67 -7.65
C LYS A 144 -0.42 -7.18 -7.94
N PHE A 145 -0.14 -6.39 -6.92
CA PHE A 145 0.19 -4.97 -7.05
C PHE A 145 1.70 -4.75 -7.15
N ASP A 146 2.09 -3.58 -7.63
CA ASP A 146 3.47 -3.10 -7.74
C ASP A 146 4.14 -2.80 -6.39
N LYS A 147 3.34 -2.41 -5.39
CA LYS A 147 3.74 -2.16 -4.01
C LYS A 147 2.81 -2.87 -3.03
N GLY A 148 3.24 -2.93 -1.77
CA GLY A 148 2.44 -3.52 -0.70
C GLY A 148 1.29 -2.60 -0.28
N TYR A 149 0.18 -3.17 0.16
CA TYR A 149 -0.93 -2.44 0.79
C TYR A 149 -1.32 -3.11 2.10
N SER A 150 -1.72 -2.27 3.06
CA SER A 150 -2.32 -2.69 4.34
C SER A 150 -3.72 -3.25 4.11
N ILE A 151 -4.31 -3.86 5.14
CA ILE A 151 -5.66 -4.43 5.07
C ILE A 151 -6.69 -3.42 5.54
N ASP A 152 -7.67 -3.10 4.69
CA ASP A 152 -8.94 -2.51 5.09
C ASP A 152 -9.99 -3.63 5.22
N GLU A 153 -10.59 -3.78 6.40
CA GLU A 153 -11.60 -4.82 6.67
C GLU A 153 -13.00 -4.48 6.15
N THR A 154 -13.20 -3.26 5.64
CA THR A 154 -14.49 -2.68 5.27
C THR A 154 -14.62 -2.35 3.79
N THR A 155 -13.67 -2.80 2.96
CA THR A 155 -13.70 -2.60 1.51
C THR A 155 -15.02 -3.09 0.90
N ILE A 156 -15.65 -2.22 0.11
CA ILE A 156 -16.89 -2.55 -0.59
C ILE A 156 -16.57 -3.42 -1.80
N ALA A 157 -17.37 -4.46 -2.01
CA ALA A 157 -17.30 -5.30 -3.19
C ALA A 157 -18.69 -5.65 -3.71
N TRP A 158 -18.74 -6.02 -4.99
CA TRP A 158 -19.97 -6.41 -5.68
C TRP A 158 -19.81 -7.78 -6.33
N ILE A 159 -20.85 -8.60 -6.19
CA ILE A 159 -21.01 -9.89 -6.85
C ILE A 159 -22.13 -9.76 -7.88
N LYS A 160 -21.80 -10.04 -9.15
CA LYS A 160 -22.80 -10.20 -10.20
C LYS A 160 -22.95 -11.68 -10.53
N ALA A 161 -24.17 -12.18 -10.35
CA ALA A 161 -24.53 -13.57 -10.60
C ALA A 161 -25.89 -13.65 -11.29
N GLY A 162 -25.93 -14.22 -12.49
CA GLY A 162 -27.12 -14.16 -13.35
C GLY A 162 -27.59 -12.72 -13.59
N THR A 163 -28.86 -12.43 -13.27
CA THR A 163 -29.46 -11.10 -13.40
C THR A 163 -29.36 -10.23 -12.15
N SER A 164 -28.77 -10.74 -11.07
CA SER A 164 -28.62 -10.02 -9.79
C SER A 164 -27.24 -9.42 -9.66
N CYS A 165 -27.16 -8.22 -9.10
CA CYS A 165 -25.95 -7.68 -8.51
C CYS A 165 -26.17 -7.35 -7.04
N ASN A 166 -25.23 -7.77 -6.20
CA ASN A 166 -25.31 -7.59 -4.76
C ASN A 166 -24.01 -6.97 -4.25
N GLN A 167 -24.14 -6.10 -3.26
CA GLN A 167 -23.02 -5.44 -2.60
C GLN A 167 -22.82 -6.02 -1.19
N GLY A 168 -21.59 -6.02 -0.72
CA GLY A 168 -21.24 -6.26 0.67
C GLY A 168 -19.81 -5.81 0.97
N THR A 169 -19.33 -6.13 2.18
CA THR A 169 -17.99 -5.77 2.63
C THR A 169 -17.08 -6.99 2.66
N ILE A 170 -15.81 -6.78 2.32
CA ILE A 170 -14.73 -7.77 2.37
C ILE A 170 -13.45 -7.08 2.89
N SER A 171 -12.42 -7.88 3.21
CA SER A 171 -11.08 -7.33 3.32
C SER A 171 -10.55 -6.95 1.93
N GLY A 172 -9.95 -5.78 1.79
CA GLY A 172 -9.33 -5.31 0.55
C GLY A 172 -8.12 -4.40 0.78
N PRO A 173 -7.45 -3.95 -0.30
CA PRO A 173 -6.25 -3.13 -0.19
C PRO A 173 -6.56 -1.77 0.41
N GLY A 174 -5.91 -1.44 1.52
CA GLY A 174 -5.99 -0.17 2.23
C GLY A 174 -4.92 0.83 1.76
N CYS A 175 -4.23 1.46 2.70
CA CYS A 175 -3.12 2.36 2.41
C CYS A 175 -1.86 1.59 1.96
N PRO A 176 -1.00 2.16 1.10
CA PRO A 176 0.27 1.56 0.75
C PRO A 176 1.07 1.23 1.99
N ASN A 177 1.64 0.03 2.03
CA ASN A 177 2.75 -0.27 2.92
C ASN A 177 3.92 0.54 2.38
N GLU A 178 4.14 1.73 2.92
CA GLU A 178 5.35 2.47 2.59
C GLU A 178 6.54 1.58 2.97
N ALA A 179 7.44 1.33 2.02
CA ALA A 179 8.74 0.79 2.36
C ALA A 179 9.41 1.86 3.21
N TYR A 180 9.29 1.73 4.54
CA TYR A 180 9.87 2.68 5.47
C TYR A 180 11.36 2.76 5.19
N CYS A 181 11.81 3.91 4.74
CA CYS A 181 13.21 4.19 4.58
C CYS A 181 13.58 5.38 5.48
N SER A 182 14.80 5.38 5.99
CA SER A 182 15.31 6.50 6.76
C SER A 182 16.49 7.13 6.05
N PHE A 183 16.49 8.45 5.96
CA PHE A 183 17.68 9.19 5.58
C PHE A 183 18.65 9.27 6.75
N SER A 184 19.95 9.32 6.46
CA SER A 184 20.97 9.40 7.51
C SER A 184 20.95 10.73 8.26
N GLN A 185 21.53 10.75 9.47
CA GLN A 185 21.82 12.01 10.17
C GLN A 185 22.64 13.00 9.31
N GLY A 186 23.51 12.50 8.41
CA GLY A 186 24.25 13.36 7.50
C GLY A 186 23.34 14.11 6.52
N PHE A 187 22.28 13.46 6.03
CA PHE A 187 21.30 14.07 5.14
C PHE A 187 20.58 15.26 5.79
N PHE A 188 20.13 15.11 7.05
CA PHE A 188 19.36 16.15 7.73
C PHE A 188 20.21 17.26 8.36
N PHE A 189 21.42 16.94 8.84
CA PHE A 189 22.18 17.84 9.72
C PHE A 189 23.51 18.34 9.14
N ALA A 190 24.17 17.58 8.24
CA ALA A 190 25.53 17.93 7.80
C ALA A 190 25.59 18.98 6.69
N ASN A 191 24.55 19.08 5.85
CA ASN A 191 24.61 19.78 4.57
C ASN A 191 24.04 21.21 4.57
N GLY A 192 23.83 21.82 5.75
CA GLY A 192 23.55 23.25 5.85
C GLY A 192 22.18 23.67 5.31
N ALA A 193 22.07 24.90 4.77
CA ALA A 193 20.81 25.47 4.25
C ALA A 193 20.53 25.10 2.77
N VAL A 194 21.44 24.38 2.11
CA VAL A 194 21.43 24.10 0.66
C VAL A 194 20.99 22.64 0.38
N ASN A 195 20.15 22.10 1.27
CA ASN A 195 19.94 20.68 1.43
C ASN A 195 19.42 19.96 0.18
N ASN A 196 19.83 18.69 0.05
CA ASN A 196 19.34 17.65 -0.86
C ASN A 196 17.82 17.37 -0.70
N GLY A 197 16.98 18.40 -0.69
CA GLY A 197 15.55 18.32 -0.36
C GLY A 197 15.23 18.31 1.13
N ALA A 198 16.19 18.33 2.06
CA ALA A 198 15.90 18.09 3.47
C ALA A 198 15.02 19.18 4.14
N SER A 199 15.01 20.42 3.64
CA SER A 199 14.23 21.53 4.22
C SER A 199 12.72 21.25 4.30
N GLN A 200 12.17 20.48 3.36
CA GLN A 200 10.75 20.12 3.36
C GLN A 200 10.33 19.25 4.55
N PHE A 201 11.27 18.54 5.19
CA PHE A 201 10.99 17.71 6.37
C PHE A 201 11.04 18.49 7.68
N TRP A 202 11.59 19.70 7.67
CA TRP A 202 11.76 20.55 8.86
C TRP A 202 10.63 21.58 9.05
N VAL A 203 9.53 21.49 8.29
CA VAL A 203 8.46 22.51 8.26
C VAL A 203 7.90 22.80 9.66
N ASN A 204 7.78 21.78 10.51
CA ASN A 204 7.30 21.93 11.90
C ASN A 204 8.43 21.96 12.94
N GLY A 205 9.69 22.01 12.48
CA GLY A 205 10.86 21.76 13.31
C GLY A 205 11.02 20.31 13.74
N LEU A 206 12.10 20.03 14.45
CA LEU A 206 12.39 18.75 15.09
C LEU A 206 12.23 18.92 16.59
N THR A 207 11.24 18.27 17.20
CA THR A 207 11.14 18.22 18.66
C THR A 207 11.93 17.04 19.19
N ILE A 208 12.77 17.20 20.22
CA ILE A 208 13.39 16.12 21.01
C ILE A 208 13.42 16.58 22.47
N GLY A 209 12.99 15.73 23.40
CA GLY A 209 12.98 16.05 24.83
C GLY A 209 12.03 17.20 25.18
N GLY A 210 10.98 17.41 24.39
CA GLY A 210 10.05 18.53 24.53
C GLY A 210 10.59 19.89 24.05
N VAL A 211 11.77 19.95 23.42
CA VAL A 211 12.32 21.18 22.82
C VAL A 211 12.28 21.07 21.30
N THR A 212 11.65 22.04 20.63
CA THR A 212 11.59 22.11 19.17
C THR A 212 12.75 22.91 18.60
N TYR A 213 13.48 22.30 17.67
CA TYR A 213 14.62 22.85 16.97
C TYR A 213 14.28 23.16 15.52
N THR A 214 14.72 24.32 15.04
CA THR A 214 14.71 24.68 13.63
C THR A 214 15.84 23.95 12.89
N GLN A 215 15.74 23.87 11.56
CA GLN A 215 16.81 23.32 10.73
C GLN A 215 18.15 24.02 10.94
N ALA A 216 18.14 25.36 11.03
CA ALA A 216 19.35 26.13 11.29
C ALA A 216 19.99 25.75 12.64
N GLN A 217 19.18 25.51 13.67
CA GLN A 217 19.66 25.01 14.96
C GLN A 217 20.21 23.59 14.84
N GLY A 218 19.51 22.67 14.16
CA GLY A 218 20.01 21.31 13.92
C GLY A 218 21.39 21.29 13.25
N ASN A 219 21.56 22.09 12.20
CA ASN A 219 22.82 22.23 11.49
C ASN A 219 23.93 22.82 12.38
N ASN A 220 23.60 23.86 13.15
CA ASN A 220 24.56 24.46 14.10
C ASN A 220 25.01 23.44 15.15
N ALA A 221 24.07 22.66 15.70
CA ALA A 221 24.40 21.61 16.66
C ALA A 221 25.34 20.57 16.07
N TRP A 222 25.12 20.17 14.81
CA TRP A 222 26.00 19.25 14.10
C TRP A 222 27.42 19.79 13.93
N PHE A 223 27.57 21.06 13.52
CA PHE A 223 28.89 21.67 13.39
C PHE A 223 29.65 21.73 14.72
N ILE A 224 28.95 22.02 15.82
CA ILE A 224 29.53 22.02 17.17
C ILE A 224 29.99 20.60 17.53
N ASP A 225 29.14 19.59 17.35
CA ASP A 225 29.46 18.22 17.73
C ASP A 225 30.58 17.58 16.90
N ARG A 226 30.67 17.90 15.61
CA ARG A 226 31.78 17.45 14.74
C ARG A 226 33.10 18.18 15.02
N GLY A 227 33.08 19.23 15.84
CA GLY A 227 34.25 19.98 16.25
C GLY A 227 35.10 19.28 17.33
N PRO A 228 36.17 19.93 17.79
CA PRO A 228 36.92 19.45 18.95
C PRO A 228 36.00 19.38 20.18
N GLY A 229 35.93 18.21 20.83
CA GLY A 229 35.12 18.03 22.04
C GLY A 229 33.70 17.49 21.81
N GLY A 230 33.40 16.91 20.65
CA GLY A 230 32.12 16.23 20.39
C GLY A 230 31.71 15.24 21.48
N ASP A 231 30.41 15.17 21.76
CA ASP A 231 29.84 14.31 22.79
C ASP A 231 29.12 13.15 22.10
N GLN A 232 29.55 11.91 22.34
CA GLN A 232 28.95 10.73 21.73
C GLN A 232 27.44 10.60 22.00
N THR A 233 26.95 11.22 23.08
CA THR A 233 25.51 11.30 23.40
C THR A 233 24.73 12.04 22.31
N MET A 234 25.35 13.03 21.64
CA MET A 234 24.75 13.77 20.53
C MET A 234 24.54 12.90 19.30
N ASN A 235 25.29 11.81 19.10
CA ASN A 235 24.95 10.84 18.05
C ASN A 235 23.55 10.26 18.29
N GLY A 236 23.16 9.98 19.54
CA GLY A 236 21.79 9.57 19.85
C GLY A 236 20.76 10.63 19.47
N PHE A 237 21.04 11.90 19.79
CA PHE A 237 20.19 13.03 19.40
C PHE A 237 20.00 13.11 17.88
N PHE A 238 21.09 13.03 17.10
CA PHE A 238 21.03 13.13 15.65
C PHE A 238 20.37 11.91 14.99
N GLN A 239 20.61 10.70 15.51
CA GLN A 239 19.97 9.49 14.97
C GLN A 239 18.46 9.48 15.24
N LEU A 240 18.02 9.87 16.45
CA LEU A 240 16.59 10.06 16.73
C LEU A 240 16.00 11.13 15.81
N GLY A 241 16.71 12.25 15.64
CA GLY A 241 16.29 13.31 14.74
C GLY A 241 16.11 12.82 13.30
N ALA A 242 17.01 11.97 12.82
CA ALA A 242 16.96 11.43 11.46
C ALA A 242 15.74 10.52 11.23
N VAL A 243 15.47 9.55 12.11
CA VAL A 243 14.29 8.68 11.98
C VAL A 243 12.99 9.45 12.14
N ARG A 244 12.93 10.44 13.04
CA ARG A 244 11.75 11.27 13.28
C ARG A 244 11.43 12.15 12.07
N LEU A 245 12.46 12.80 11.48
CA LEU A 245 12.30 13.59 10.26
C LEU A 245 12.02 12.73 9.02
N SER A 246 12.42 11.46 9.03
CA SER A 246 12.07 10.48 8.00
C SER A 246 10.66 9.91 8.16
N GLY A 247 9.96 10.17 9.28
CA GLY A 247 8.61 9.66 9.54
C GLY A 247 8.55 8.20 9.98
N VAL A 248 9.67 7.60 10.41
CA VAL A 248 9.79 6.15 10.70
C VAL A 248 10.16 5.85 12.15
N GLU A 249 9.86 6.77 13.07
CA GLU A 249 10.19 6.59 14.50
C GLU A 249 9.49 5.38 15.13
N SER A 250 8.29 5.01 14.66
CA SER A 250 7.54 3.84 15.15
C SER A 250 8.39 2.56 15.12
N GLU A 251 9.24 2.42 14.12
CA GLU A 251 10.10 1.25 13.91
C GLU A 251 11.22 1.14 14.94
N VAL A 252 11.54 2.24 15.64
CA VAL A 252 12.58 2.31 16.67
C VAL A 252 12.06 2.88 18.00
N ALA A 253 10.76 2.74 18.27
CA ALA A 253 10.08 3.42 19.38
C ALA A 253 10.71 3.19 20.76
N ALA A 254 11.22 1.97 21.04
CA ALA A 254 11.87 1.66 22.31
C ALA A 254 13.18 2.43 22.51
N ASP A 255 13.98 2.57 21.45
CA ASP A 255 15.24 3.33 21.48
C ASP A 255 14.98 4.84 21.46
N ALA A 256 13.97 5.28 20.70
CA ALA A 256 13.51 6.65 20.70
C ALA A 256 13.09 7.10 22.10
N ALA A 257 12.33 6.27 22.84
CA ALA A 257 11.90 6.58 24.21
C ALA A 257 13.07 6.78 25.18
N ILE A 258 14.16 6.04 25.05
CA ILE A 258 15.37 6.20 25.88
C ILE A 258 16.00 7.57 25.64
N ILE A 259 16.17 7.94 24.36
CA ILE A 259 16.79 9.21 23.96
C ILE A 259 15.89 10.39 24.34
N GLU A 260 14.59 10.29 24.08
CA GLU A 260 13.58 11.29 24.45
C GLU A 260 13.57 11.54 25.97
N ALA A 261 13.57 10.48 26.77
CA ALA A 261 13.60 10.59 28.23
C ALA A 261 14.87 11.30 28.73
N TYR A 262 16.05 10.95 28.18
CA TYR A 262 17.29 11.64 28.55
C TYR A 262 17.25 13.14 28.24
N PHE A 263 16.79 13.52 27.03
CA PHE A 263 16.74 14.92 26.61
C PHE A 263 15.53 15.69 27.16
N THR A 264 14.59 15.03 27.86
CA THR A 264 13.39 15.68 28.40
C THR A 264 13.75 16.88 29.29
N GLY A 265 13.34 18.07 28.86
CA GLY A 265 13.62 19.35 29.53
C GLY A 265 15.00 19.95 29.25
N ILE A 266 15.86 19.29 28.48
CA ILE A 266 17.19 19.78 28.12
C ILE A 266 17.11 20.52 26.78
N ASN A 267 17.29 21.84 26.82
CA ASN A 267 17.65 22.57 25.61
C ASN A 267 19.17 22.46 25.39
N ILE A 268 19.62 21.66 24.41
CA ILE A 268 21.06 21.44 24.15
C ILE A 268 21.88 22.73 24.02
N PHE A 269 21.29 23.84 23.54
CA PHE A 269 22.00 25.11 23.39
C PHE A 269 22.28 25.82 24.71
N THR A 270 21.59 25.48 25.80
CA THR A 270 21.90 26.00 27.14
C THR A 270 23.02 25.22 27.82
N THR A 271 23.45 24.09 27.23
CA THR A 271 24.53 23.24 27.75
C THR A 271 25.89 23.54 27.12
N LEU A 272 25.95 24.52 26.22
CA LEU A 272 27.19 24.86 25.51
C LEU A 272 28.24 25.46 26.44
N VAL A 273 29.46 24.95 26.33
CA VAL A 273 30.64 25.50 27.01
C VAL A 273 31.69 25.83 25.96
N THR A 274 32.24 27.05 26.02
CA THR A 274 33.37 27.47 25.18
C THR A 274 34.64 27.46 26.01
N THR A 275 35.66 26.73 25.56
CA THR A 275 36.96 26.69 26.23
C THR A 275 37.69 28.03 26.08
N THR A 276 38.53 28.36 27.06
CA THR A 276 39.40 29.54 27.00
C THR A 276 40.81 29.13 26.53
N GLY A 277 41.53 30.04 25.87
CA GLY A 277 42.92 29.81 25.45
C GLY A 277 43.19 30.19 23.99
N LYS A 278 44.32 29.72 23.46
CA LYS A 278 44.82 30.08 22.12
C LYS A 278 43.93 29.56 20.97
N HIS A 279 43.21 28.46 21.19
CA HIS A 279 42.34 27.82 20.23
C HIS A 279 41.00 27.46 20.90
N PRO A 280 40.15 28.45 21.20
CA PRO A 280 38.88 28.20 21.86
C PRO A 280 37.98 27.35 20.96
N TYR A 281 37.25 26.42 21.56
CA TYR A 281 36.24 25.61 20.88
C TYR A 281 35.01 25.47 21.77
N THR A 282 33.87 25.21 21.15
CA THR A 282 32.58 25.05 21.84
C THR A 282 32.18 23.58 21.79
N TYR A 283 31.66 23.05 22.90
CA TYR A 283 31.15 21.69 23.01
C TYR A 283 29.89 21.63 23.88
N PHE A 284 29.16 20.52 23.81
CA PHE A 284 27.99 20.27 24.65
C PHE A 284 28.40 19.66 25.99
N ASN A 285 28.11 20.33 27.10
CA ASN A 285 28.33 19.81 28.44
C ASN A 285 27.04 19.16 28.97
N LEU A 286 26.64 18.05 28.34
CA LEU A 286 25.43 17.31 28.72
C LEU A 286 25.61 16.62 30.09
N PRO A 287 24.56 16.49 30.91
CA PRO A 287 24.64 15.84 32.23
C PRO A 287 24.95 14.35 32.11
N ALA A 288 25.68 13.77 33.06
CA ALA A 288 25.98 12.32 33.04
C ALA A 288 24.72 11.44 33.10
N THR A 289 23.65 11.94 33.73
CA THR A 289 22.35 11.29 33.85
C THR A 289 21.26 12.36 33.81
N SER A 290 20.14 12.04 33.15
CA SER A 290 18.95 12.89 33.08
C SER A 290 17.71 12.00 33.04
N ASN A 291 16.70 12.32 33.87
CA ASN A 291 15.46 11.54 34.00
C ASN A 291 15.68 10.02 34.19
N GLY A 292 16.72 9.64 34.94
CA GLY A 292 17.06 8.24 35.19
C GLY A 292 17.77 7.52 34.04
N ILE A 293 18.03 8.20 32.91
CA ILE A 293 18.78 7.68 31.76
C ILE A 293 20.21 8.20 31.79
N THR A 294 21.19 7.33 31.57
CA THR A 294 22.61 7.69 31.48
C THR A 294 23.04 8.00 30.05
N LYS A 295 24.16 8.72 29.87
CA LYS A 295 24.79 8.91 28.54
C LYS A 295 25.04 7.59 27.81
N SER A 296 25.49 6.54 28.52
CA SER A 296 25.78 5.25 27.89
C SER A 296 24.53 4.56 27.33
N GLN A 297 23.38 4.71 27.97
CA GLN A 297 22.10 4.20 27.45
C GLN A 297 21.68 4.94 26.18
N VAL A 298 21.84 6.26 26.14
CA VAL A 298 21.56 7.09 24.94
C VAL A 298 22.47 6.71 23.79
N ILE A 299 23.77 6.53 24.04
CA ILE A 299 24.74 6.11 23.02
C ILE A 299 24.37 4.73 22.44
N ALA A 300 24.00 3.77 23.31
CA ALA A 300 23.60 2.44 22.87
C ALA A 300 22.29 2.46 22.05
N ALA A 301 21.30 3.26 22.46
CA ALA A 301 20.06 3.45 21.72
C ALA A 301 20.33 4.11 20.36
N GLY A 302 21.14 5.17 20.33
CA GLY A 302 21.57 5.83 19.08
C GLY A 302 22.28 4.89 18.12
N GLY A 303 23.13 3.98 18.63
CA GLY A 303 23.79 2.96 17.81
C GLY A 303 22.82 1.95 17.17
N ARG A 304 21.78 1.53 17.90
CA ARG A 304 20.73 0.65 17.36
C ARG A 304 19.87 1.36 16.31
N ILE A 305 19.50 2.62 16.56
CA ILE A 305 18.82 3.44 15.55
C ILE A 305 19.70 3.60 14.30
N GLY A 306 20.99 3.87 14.46
CA GLY A 306 21.92 3.94 13.33
C GLY A 306 21.96 2.65 12.51
N THR A 307 21.96 1.50 13.17
CA THR A 307 21.89 0.19 12.50
C THR A 307 20.58 0.01 11.71
N PHE A 308 19.45 0.47 12.26
CA PHE A 308 18.16 0.47 11.56
C PHE A 308 18.20 1.36 10.31
N ILE A 309 18.75 2.58 10.42
CA ILE A 309 18.87 3.51 9.29
C ILE A 309 19.74 2.91 8.18
N ASP A 310 20.87 2.29 8.53
CA ASP A 310 21.77 1.67 7.56
C ASP A 310 21.10 0.50 6.82
N ALA A 311 20.27 -0.29 7.52
CA ALA A 311 19.53 -1.41 6.93
C ALA A 311 18.33 -0.97 6.07
N ASN A 312 17.77 0.21 6.34
CA ASN A 312 16.57 0.75 5.69
C ASN A 312 16.87 2.11 5.03
N HIS A 313 18.04 2.26 4.42
CA HIS A 313 18.45 3.56 3.87
C HIS A 313 17.57 3.97 2.69
N CYS A 314 17.12 5.23 2.68
CA CYS A 314 16.46 5.77 1.50
C CYS A 314 17.46 5.89 0.33
N PRO A 315 17.08 5.51 -0.90
CA PRO A 315 17.93 5.63 -2.07
C PRO A 315 18.22 7.08 -2.50
#